data_AF-A0A832GMI5-F1
#
_entry.id   AF-A0A832GMI5-F1
#
_cell.length_a   1.000
_cell.length_b   1.000
_cell.length_c   1.000
_cell.angle_alpha   90.00
_cell.angle_beta   90.00
_cell.angle_gamma   90.00
#
_symmetry.space_group_name_H-M   'P 1'
#
loop_
_entity.id
_entity.type
_entity.pdbx_description
1 polymer ?
#
loop_
_entity_poly.entity_id
_entity_poly.type
_entity_poly.pdbx_seq_one_letter_code
_entity_poly.pdbx_strand_id
1 'polypeptide(L)'
;MLYLGRQKRGRYLLLKLNLVFCIGLSLLLLMAPKRPELFGAKVKELFVKFYGWPELARVVEKHYDPTLPLLTSHREIASSLAFYMKGHPHAYVLNLENRIDNQYHLWRRDEELVGREVFLVKKWSDEPPYLKEAKKLDEVVIKIEGKSKVYSLWRGILVKDKVKDEGA
;
A
#
# COMPACT_ATOMS: atom_id res chain seq x y z
N MET A 1 32.24 2.12 -52.49
CA MET A 1 32.52 1.57 -51.13
C MET A 1 32.41 2.60 -49.99
N LEU A 2 32.64 3.91 -50.22
CA LEU A 2 32.59 4.97 -49.18
C LEU A 2 31.18 5.25 -48.60
N TYR A 3 30.11 5.00 -49.35
CA TYR A 3 28.73 5.32 -48.94
C TYR A 3 28.22 4.40 -47.81
N LEU A 4 28.57 3.11 -47.87
CA LEU A 4 28.21 2.10 -46.86
C LEU A 4 28.86 2.37 -45.48
N GLY A 5 30.08 2.92 -45.46
CA GLY A 5 30.79 3.26 -44.21
C GLY A 5 30.15 4.45 -43.47
N ARG A 6 29.68 5.46 -44.21
CA ARG A 6 29.04 6.67 -43.66
C ARG A 6 27.65 6.35 -43.08
N GLN A 7 26.89 5.48 -43.76
CA GLN A 7 25.57 5.03 -43.30
C GLN A 7 25.65 4.16 -42.04
N LYS A 8 26.62 3.25 -41.93
CA LYS A 8 26.86 2.44 -40.72
C LYS A 8 27.28 3.31 -39.52
N ARG A 9 28.09 4.35 -39.75
CA ARG A 9 28.55 5.29 -38.71
C ARG A 9 27.41 6.15 -38.15
N GLY A 10 26.49 6.61 -39.00
CA GLY A 10 25.29 7.34 -38.58
C GLY A 10 24.34 6.48 -37.73
N ARG A 11 24.10 5.22 -38.13
CA ARG A 11 23.29 4.28 -37.34
C ARG A 11 23.90 4.00 -35.96
N TYR A 12 25.23 3.84 -35.89
CA TYR A 12 25.91 3.62 -34.62
C TYR A 12 25.84 4.84 -33.69
N LEU A 13 25.96 6.06 -34.25
CA LEU A 13 25.77 7.30 -33.49
C LEU A 13 24.35 7.41 -32.93
N LEU A 14 23.33 7.13 -33.75
CA LEU A 14 21.92 7.13 -33.32
C LEU A 14 21.66 6.09 -32.22
N LEU A 15 22.24 4.89 -32.33
CA LEU A 15 22.12 3.86 -31.29
C LEU A 15 22.76 4.32 -29.97
N LYS A 16 23.93 4.97 -30.02
CA LYS A 16 24.58 5.53 -28.83
C LYS A 16 23.74 6.64 -28.19
N LEU A 17 23.21 7.55 -29.00
CA LEU A 17 22.35 8.63 -28.49
C LEU A 17 21.07 8.07 -27.85
N ASN A 18 20.44 7.08 -28.49
CA ASN A 18 19.28 6.40 -27.94
C ASN A 18 19.63 5.69 -26.61
N LEU A 19 20.76 4.99 -26.54
CA LEU A 19 21.21 4.34 -25.31
C LEU A 19 21.41 5.34 -24.18
N VAL A 20 22.09 6.47 -24.45
CA VAL A 20 22.28 7.55 -23.46
C VAL A 20 20.93 8.13 -23.02
N PHE A 21 20.02 8.34 -23.96
CA PHE A 21 18.67 8.81 -23.67
C PHE A 21 17.89 7.83 -22.78
N CYS A 22 17.91 6.52 -23.09
CA CYS A 22 17.28 5.49 -22.28
C CYS A 22 17.85 5.46 -20.85
N ILE A 23 19.18 5.49 -20.71
CA ILE A 23 19.84 5.53 -19.39
C ILE A 23 19.41 6.78 -18.63
N GLY A 24 19.41 7.95 -19.27
CA GLY A 24 18.97 9.21 -18.66
C GLY A 24 17.51 9.15 -18.19
N LEU A 25 16.62 8.60 -19.02
CA LEU A 25 15.21 8.43 -18.68
C LEU A 25 15.02 7.43 -17.52
N SER A 26 15.76 6.31 -17.51
CA SER A 26 15.73 5.34 -16.41
C SER A 26 16.19 5.96 -15.10
N LEU A 27 17.27 6.75 -15.12
CA LEU A 27 17.75 7.46 -13.92
C LEU A 27 16.72 8.49 -13.42
N LEU A 28 16.09 9.23 -14.34
CA LEU A 28 15.05 10.19 -14.00
C LEU A 28 13.82 9.51 -13.35
N LEU A 29 13.41 8.35 -13.86
CA LEU A 29 12.34 7.53 -13.27
C LEU A 29 12.70 7.00 -11.88
N LEU A 30 13.96 6.61 -11.66
CA LEU A 30 14.44 6.18 -10.33
C LEU A 30 14.53 7.33 -9.33
N MET A 31 14.79 8.56 -9.81
CA MET A 31 14.82 9.75 -8.96
C MET A 31 13.42 10.24 -8.57
N ALA A 32 12.42 10.06 -9.45
CA ALA A 32 11.06 10.54 -9.24
C ALA A 32 10.43 10.18 -7.87
N PRO A 33 10.46 8.92 -7.40
CA PRO A 33 9.92 8.56 -6.09
C PRO A 33 10.84 8.96 -4.92
N LYS A 34 12.13 9.28 -5.16
CA LYS A 34 13.07 9.67 -4.09
C LYS A 34 13.04 11.16 -3.82
N ARG A 35 12.85 11.95 -4.87
CA ARG A 35 12.82 13.41 -4.84
C ARG A 35 11.66 13.96 -5.68
N PRO A 36 10.41 13.67 -5.29
CA PRO A 36 9.24 14.12 -6.02
C PRO A 36 9.11 15.66 -6.05
N GLU A 37 9.78 16.37 -5.15
CA GLU A 37 9.89 17.84 -5.12
C GLU A 37 10.60 18.45 -6.33
N LEU A 38 11.42 17.67 -7.04
CA LEU A 38 12.05 18.11 -8.29
C LEU A 38 11.05 18.12 -9.46
N PHE A 39 9.87 17.55 -9.25
CA PHE A 39 8.81 17.45 -10.25
C PHE A 39 7.63 18.33 -9.82
N GLY A 40 6.85 18.83 -10.79
CA GLY A 40 5.70 19.69 -10.51
C GLY A 40 4.67 19.03 -9.57
N ALA A 41 3.81 19.85 -8.94
CA ALA A 41 2.88 19.43 -7.89
C ALA A 41 2.04 18.17 -8.23
N LYS A 42 1.60 18.03 -9.48
CA LYS A 42 0.83 16.86 -9.95
C LYS A 42 1.62 15.56 -9.84
N VAL A 43 2.87 15.57 -10.28
CA VAL A 43 3.75 14.38 -10.21
C VAL A 43 4.06 14.06 -8.75
N LYS A 44 4.31 15.10 -7.96
CA LYS A 44 4.56 14.96 -6.53
C LYS A 44 3.43 14.26 -5.80
N GLU A 45 2.18 14.67 -6.04
CA GLU A 45 1.00 14.06 -5.43
C GLU A 45 0.87 12.56 -5.76
N LEU A 46 1.23 12.15 -6.98
CA LEU A 46 1.24 10.74 -7.37
C LEU A 46 2.20 9.90 -6.56
N PHE A 47 3.32 10.46 -6.10
CA PHE A 47 4.32 9.74 -5.31
C PHE A 47 4.04 9.80 -3.81
N VAL A 48 3.50 10.92 -3.30
CA VAL A 48 3.16 11.12 -1.88
C VAL A 48 2.30 9.99 -1.30
N LYS A 49 1.42 9.40 -2.11
CA LYS A 49 0.58 8.26 -1.68
C LYS A 49 1.38 7.03 -1.24
N PHE A 50 2.61 6.85 -1.73
CA PHE A 50 3.49 5.71 -1.40
C PHE A 50 4.35 5.92 -0.16
N TYR A 51 4.31 7.10 0.47
CA TYR A 51 5.06 7.37 1.69
C TYR A 51 4.30 6.89 2.93
N GLY A 52 5.07 6.52 3.95
CA GLY A 52 4.58 6.13 5.27
C GLY A 52 4.43 4.62 5.49
N TRP A 53 4.39 3.82 4.44
CA TRP A 53 4.16 2.39 4.56
C TRP A 53 5.20 1.62 5.39
N PRO A 54 6.53 1.90 5.28
CA PRO A 54 7.52 1.26 6.16
C PRO A 54 7.33 1.62 7.63
N GLU A 55 6.92 2.86 7.91
CA GLU A 55 6.65 3.34 9.26
C GLU A 55 5.45 2.58 9.85
N LEU A 56 4.35 2.49 9.10
CA LEU A 56 3.16 1.72 9.48
C LEU A 56 3.52 0.25 9.76
N ALA A 57 4.21 -0.41 8.83
CA ALA A 57 4.57 -1.81 8.95
C ALA A 57 5.41 -2.10 10.20
N ARG A 58 6.39 -1.25 10.51
CA ARG A 58 7.21 -1.38 11.72
C ARG A 58 6.41 -1.19 13.01
N VAL A 59 5.38 -0.33 13.04
CA VAL A 59 4.51 -0.22 14.23
C VAL A 59 3.61 -1.45 14.35
N VAL A 60 3.00 -1.89 13.24
CA VAL A 60 2.19 -3.10 13.21
C VAL A 60 2.99 -4.32 13.68
N GLU A 61 4.22 -4.49 13.19
CA GLU A 61 5.10 -5.61 13.55
C GLU A 61 5.46 -5.67 15.05
N LYS A 62 5.42 -4.55 15.77
CA LYS A 62 5.64 -4.54 17.24
C LYS A 62 4.50 -5.16 18.02
N HIS A 63 3.27 -5.02 17.52
CA HIS A 63 2.05 -5.45 18.21
C HIS A 63 1.46 -6.73 17.62
N TYR A 64 1.84 -7.07 16.39
CA TYR A 64 1.28 -8.19 15.66
C TYR A 64 1.80 -9.51 16.19
N ASP A 65 0.86 -10.35 16.65
CA ASP A 65 1.10 -11.75 16.96
C ASP A 65 0.82 -12.59 15.70
N PRO A 66 1.82 -13.30 15.14
CA PRO A 66 1.62 -14.14 13.96
C PRO A 66 0.60 -15.27 14.10
N THR A 67 0.19 -15.62 15.33
CA THR A 67 -0.87 -16.61 15.57
C THR A 67 -2.27 -16.05 15.31
N LEU A 68 -2.42 -14.72 15.30
CA LEU A 68 -3.68 -14.05 15.00
C LEU A 68 -3.80 -13.74 13.50
N PRO A 69 -4.98 -13.92 12.90
CA PRO A 69 -5.24 -13.44 11.56
C PRO A 69 -5.09 -11.91 11.48
N LEU A 70 -4.27 -11.46 10.52
CA LEU A 70 -4.13 -10.04 10.18
C LEU A 70 -5.30 -9.60 9.28
N LEU A 71 -6.20 -8.79 9.81
CA LEU A 71 -7.30 -8.17 9.09
C LEU A 71 -6.99 -6.70 8.82
N THR A 72 -7.38 -6.20 7.65
CA THR A 72 -7.19 -4.80 7.30
C THR A 72 -8.49 -4.22 6.73
N SER A 73 -8.73 -2.92 6.93
CA SER A 73 -9.93 -2.29 6.37
C SER A 73 -9.81 -1.92 4.89
N HIS A 74 -8.60 -1.93 4.32
CA HIS A 74 -8.35 -1.51 2.94
C HIS A 74 -7.21 -2.30 2.30
N ARG A 75 -7.31 -2.55 0.98
CA ARG A 75 -6.31 -3.34 0.24
C ARG A 75 -4.91 -2.73 0.24
N GLU A 76 -4.78 -1.40 0.24
CA GLU A 76 -3.48 -0.74 0.24
C GLU A 76 -2.73 -0.98 1.56
N ILE A 77 -3.46 -1.11 2.67
CA ILE A 77 -2.89 -1.49 3.95
C ILE A 77 -2.41 -2.95 3.86
N ALA A 78 -3.28 -3.87 3.43
CA ALA A 78 -2.90 -5.28 3.25
C ALA A 78 -1.65 -5.45 2.38
N SER A 79 -1.61 -4.78 1.22
CA SER A 79 -0.46 -4.81 0.32
C SER A 79 0.80 -4.22 0.94
N SER A 80 0.67 -3.11 1.66
CA SER A 80 1.81 -2.50 2.35
C SER A 80 2.39 -3.40 3.44
N LEU A 81 1.54 -4.03 4.25
CA LEU A 81 1.97 -4.90 5.35
C LEU A 81 2.61 -6.17 4.82
N ALA A 82 2.03 -6.80 3.79
CA ALA A 82 2.62 -7.96 3.14
C ALA A 82 4.00 -7.66 2.53
N PHE A 83 4.21 -6.43 2.02
CA PHE A 83 5.47 -6.03 1.41
C PHE A 83 6.55 -5.62 2.43
N TYR A 84 6.20 -4.83 3.44
CA TYR A 84 7.16 -4.17 4.33
C TYR A 84 7.42 -4.90 5.66
N MET A 85 6.53 -5.78 6.12
CA MET A 85 6.77 -6.58 7.33
C MET A 85 7.72 -7.74 7.01
N LYS A 86 8.63 -8.07 7.93
CA LYS A 86 9.66 -9.10 7.71
C LYS A 86 9.07 -10.49 7.55
N GLY A 87 7.95 -10.76 8.23
CA GLY A 87 7.25 -12.04 8.17
C GLY A 87 6.36 -12.23 6.94
N HIS A 88 6.23 -11.22 6.07
CA HIS A 88 5.36 -11.23 4.89
C HIS A 88 3.97 -11.83 5.17
N PRO A 89 3.22 -11.28 6.15
CA PRO A 89 1.99 -11.90 6.60
C PRO A 89 0.94 -11.90 5.50
N HIS A 90 0.13 -12.95 5.50
CA HIS A 90 -1.05 -13.00 4.67
C HIS A 90 -2.19 -12.20 5.33
N ALA A 91 -2.44 -11.00 4.80
CA ALA A 91 -3.51 -10.14 5.27
C ALA A 91 -4.86 -10.49 4.61
N TYR A 92 -5.91 -10.38 5.40
CA TYR A 92 -7.30 -10.34 4.95
C TYR A 92 -7.71 -8.88 4.75
N VAL A 93 -8.64 -8.64 3.82
CA VAL A 93 -9.27 -7.34 3.62
C VAL A 93 -10.74 -7.48 3.97
N LEU A 94 -11.21 -6.64 4.88
CA LEU A 94 -12.60 -6.60 5.31
C LEU A 94 -13.52 -6.25 4.14
N ASN A 95 -14.58 -7.02 3.96
CA ASN A 95 -15.54 -6.84 2.89
C ASN A 95 -16.97 -6.69 3.44
N LEU A 96 -17.35 -5.48 3.87
CA LEU A 96 -18.66 -5.23 4.47
C LEU A 96 -19.82 -5.34 3.46
N GLU A 97 -19.57 -5.00 2.20
CA GLU A 97 -20.58 -4.99 1.15
C GLU A 97 -20.81 -6.35 0.49
N ASN A 98 -20.01 -7.36 0.88
CA ASN A 98 -20.06 -8.71 0.30
C ASN A 98 -19.92 -8.71 -1.24
N ARG A 99 -19.16 -7.76 -1.80
CA ARG A 99 -18.83 -7.67 -3.23
C ARG A 99 -17.33 -7.77 -3.46
N ILE A 100 -16.93 -8.30 -4.61
CA ILE A 100 -15.52 -8.49 -4.94
C ILE A 100 -15.00 -7.21 -5.58
N ASP A 101 -14.32 -6.38 -4.78
CA ASP A 101 -13.74 -5.11 -5.25
C ASP A 101 -12.24 -5.23 -5.57
N ASN A 102 -11.56 -6.24 -5.02
CA ASN A 102 -10.12 -6.41 -5.20
C ASN A 102 -9.67 -7.88 -5.04
N GLN A 103 -8.42 -8.15 -5.45
CA GLN A 103 -7.83 -9.49 -5.43
C GLN A 103 -7.77 -10.14 -4.04
N TYR A 104 -7.73 -9.37 -2.96
CA TYR A 104 -7.70 -9.95 -1.60
C TYR A 104 -9.02 -10.62 -1.27
N HIS A 105 -10.16 -10.10 -1.75
CA HIS A 105 -11.47 -10.73 -1.54
C HIS A 105 -11.58 -12.09 -2.25
N LEU A 106 -10.80 -12.29 -3.32
CA LEU A 106 -10.73 -13.56 -4.04
C LEU A 106 -9.78 -14.55 -3.38
N TRP A 107 -8.63 -14.07 -2.90
CA TRP A 107 -7.62 -14.94 -2.29
C TRP A 107 -8.02 -15.44 -0.92
N ARG A 108 -8.67 -14.59 -0.11
CA ARG A 108 -9.05 -14.90 1.26
C ARG A 108 -10.31 -14.14 1.65
N ARG A 109 -11.30 -14.90 2.11
CA ARG A 109 -12.60 -14.36 2.51
C ARG A 109 -12.57 -13.99 3.99
N ASP A 110 -12.90 -12.75 4.31
CA ASP A 110 -13.00 -12.29 5.70
C ASP A 110 -14.14 -13.00 6.46
N GLU A 111 -15.10 -13.61 5.74
CA GLU A 111 -16.11 -14.51 6.31
C GLU A 111 -15.49 -15.67 7.10
N GLU A 112 -14.30 -16.15 6.72
CA GLU A 112 -13.60 -17.24 7.41
C GLU A 112 -13.13 -16.86 8.82
N LEU A 113 -13.08 -15.55 9.10
CA LEU A 113 -12.64 -14.99 10.38
C LEU A 113 -13.80 -14.64 11.31
N VAL A 114 -15.05 -14.74 10.86
CA VAL A 114 -16.21 -14.42 11.71
C VAL A 114 -16.22 -15.33 12.94
N GLY A 115 -16.39 -14.74 14.12
CA GLY A 115 -16.31 -15.40 15.42
C GLY A 115 -14.89 -15.68 15.91
N ARG A 116 -13.86 -15.30 15.16
CA ARG A 116 -12.45 -15.45 15.57
C ARG A 116 -11.88 -14.14 16.09
N GLU A 117 -10.94 -14.26 17.00
CA GLU A 117 -10.10 -13.14 17.40
C GLU A 117 -9.16 -12.75 16.24
N VAL A 118 -9.07 -11.46 15.93
CA VAL A 118 -8.28 -10.92 14.82
C VAL A 118 -7.44 -9.73 15.27
N PHE A 119 -6.32 -9.53 14.58
CA PHE A 119 -5.54 -8.30 14.67
C PHE A 119 -5.94 -7.39 13.51
N LEU A 120 -6.60 -6.27 13.80
CA LEU A 120 -7.11 -5.34 12.81
C LEU A 120 -6.20 -4.12 12.66
N VAL A 121 -5.87 -3.79 11.41
CA VAL A 121 -5.27 -2.49 11.04
C VAL A 121 -6.25 -1.74 10.16
N LYS A 122 -6.77 -0.60 10.64
CA LYS A 122 -7.73 0.20 9.88
C LYS A 122 -7.29 1.65 9.72
N LYS A 123 -7.85 2.31 8.71
CA LYS A 123 -7.81 3.78 8.64
C LYS A 123 -8.64 4.39 9.75
N TRP A 124 -8.25 5.61 10.13
CA TRP A 124 -8.94 6.45 11.09
C TRP A 124 -8.92 5.89 12.52
N SER A 125 -9.37 6.69 13.49
CA SER A 125 -9.22 6.42 14.92
C SER A 125 -10.50 5.90 15.60
N ASP A 126 -11.64 6.01 14.92
CA ASP A 126 -12.95 5.53 15.37
C ASP A 126 -12.93 4.05 15.78
N GLU A 127 -13.83 3.67 16.67
CA GLU A 127 -13.97 2.27 17.07
C GLU A 127 -14.64 1.45 15.95
N PRO A 128 -14.08 0.29 15.56
CA PRO A 128 -14.64 -0.51 14.48
C PRO A 128 -15.95 -1.19 14.91
N PRO A 129 -17.10 -0.90 14.26
CA PRO A 129 -18.40 -1.46 14.64
C PRO A 129 -18.53 -2.96 14.36
N TYR A 130 -17.61 -3.53 13.58
CA TYR A 130 -17.59 -4.94 13.19
C TYR A 130 -16.71 -5.82 14.10
N LEU A 131 -16.13 -5.26 15.17
CA LEU A 131 -15.41 -6.02 16.20
C LEU A 131 -16.19 -6.00 17.53
N LYS A 132 -16.36 -7.17 18.15
CA LYS A 132 -16.71 -7.29 19.58
C LYS A 132 -15.45 -7.32 20.43
N GLU A 133 -15.57 -6.86 21.67
CA GLU A 133 -14.46 -6.79 22.62
C GLU A 133 -13.25 -6.03 22.04
N ALA A 134 -13.54 -4.97 21.28
CA ALA A 134 -12.55 -4.20 20.55
C ALA A 134 -11.61 -3.49 21.52
N LYS A 135 -10.35 -3.92 21.54
CA LYS A 135 -9.27 -3.31 22.30
C LYS A 135 -8.35 -2.55 21.35
N LYS A 136 -8.29 -1.23 21.49
CA LYS A 136 -7.31 -0.40 20.79
C LYS A 136 -5.92 -0.70 21.34
N LEU A 137 -4.99 -1.03 20.45
CA LEU A 137 -3.61 -1.34 20.79
C LEU A 137 -2.70 -0.13 20.59
N ASP A 138 -2.86 0.57 19.46
CA ASP A 138 -2.03 1.71 19.10
C ASP A 138 -2.69 2.58 18.02
N GLU A 139 -2.12 3.75 17.79
CA GLU A 139 -2.47 4.65 16.70
C GLU A 139 -1.21 5.19 16.01
N VAL A 140 -1.21 5.13 14.69
CA VAL A 140 -0.12 5.59 13.85
C VAL A 140 -0.57 6.80 13.05
N VAL A 141 0.02 7.96 13.35
CA VAL A 141 -0.19 9.19 12.60
C VAL A 141 1.02 9.48 11.73
N ILE A 142 0.85 9.38 10.42
CA ILE A 142 1.90 9.65 9.45
C ILE A 142 1.63 11.01 8.83
N LYS A 143 2.49 11.99 9.14
CA LYS A 143 2.45 13.32 8.55
C LYS A 143 3.25 13.33 7.25
N ILE A 144 2.59 13.67 6.15
CA ILE A 144 3.22 13.83 4.84
C ILE A 144 2.78 15.17 4.28
N GLU A 145 3.69 16.15 4.32
CA GLU A 145 3.52 17.48 3.71
C GLU A 145 2.15 18.12 3.93
N GLY A 146 1.75 18.26 5.20
CA GLY A 146 0.48 18.90 5.59
C GLY A 146 -0.75 18.00 5.55
N LYS A 147 -0.67 16.81 4.94
CA LYS A 147 -1.70 15.76 5.06
C LYS A 147 -1.30 14.77 6.16
N SER A 148 -2.26 14.38 7.00
CA SER A 148 -2.06 13.35 8.03
C SER A 148 -2.82 12.09 7.63
N LYS A 149 -2.12 10.96 7.54
CA LYS A 149 -2.75 9.65 7.44
C LYS A 149 -2.81 9.05 8.83
N VAL A 150 -4.01 8.69 9.29
CA VAL A 150 -4.22 8.07 10.60
C VAL A 150 -4.59 6.61 10.39
N TYR A 151 -3.90 5.73 11.10
CA TYR A 151 -4.19 4.30 11.16
C TYR A 151 -4.32 3.88 12.61
N SER A 152 -5.24 2.99 12.91
CA SER A 152 -5.43 2.43 14.25
C SER A 152 -5.32 0.92 14.23
N LEU A 153 -4.74 0.40 15.30
CA LEU A 153 -4.46 -1.02 15.50
C LEU A 153 -5.40 -1.52 16.61
N TRP A 154 -6.09 -2.62 16.34
CA TRP A 154 -7.11 -3.17 17.24
C TRP A 154 -6.97 -4.68 17.35
N ARG A 155 -7.46 -5.21 18.47
CA ARG A 155 -7.67 -6.64 18.69
C ARG A 155 -9.11 -6.85 19.13
N GLY A 156 -9.76 -7.89 18.65
CA GLY A 156 -11.14 -8.20 19.01
C GLY A 156 -11.70 -9.36 18.19
N ILE A 157 -12.96 -9.71 18.46
CA ILE A 157 -13.65 -10.81 17.78
C ILE A 157 -14.44 -10.25 16.60
N LEU A 158 -14.19 -10.75 15.38
CA LEU A 158 -14.93 -10.28 14.20
C LEU A 158 -16.38 -10.77 14.23
N VAL A 159 -17.33 -9.84 14.13
CA VAL A 159 -18.78 -10.19 14.14
C VAL A 159 -19.56 -9.79 12.90
N LYS A 160 -18.97 -8.98 12.02
CA LYS A 160 -19.54 -8.61 10.70
C LYS A 160 -21.06 -8.31 10.77
N ASP A 161 -21.42 -7.36 11.62
CA ASP A 161 -22.76 -6.76 11.55
C ASP A 161 -22.83 -5.88 10.30
N LYS A 162 -23.86 -6.08 9.46
CA LYS A 162 -24.07 -5.26 8.27
C LYS A 162 -24.30 -3.82 8.72
N VAL A 163 -23.28 -2.98 8.61
CA VAL A 163 -23.47 -1.52 8.70
C VAL A 163 -24.32 -1.13 7.49
N LYS A 164 -25.58 -0.80 7.74
CA LYS A 164 -26.44 -0.15 6.74
C LYS A 164 -25.74 1.15 6.32
N ASP A 165 -25.65 1.36 5.00
CA ASP A 165 -25.26 2.61 4.36
C ASP A 165 -25.72 3.82 5.18
N GLU A 166 -24.77 4.61 5.69
CA GLU A 166 -24.99 6.05 5.82
C GLU A 166 -24.64 6.65 4.45
N GLY A 167 -25.68 7.10 3.77
CA GLY A 167 -25.69 7.31 2.33
C GLY A 167 -24.91 8.52 1.82
N ALA A 168 -24.61 8.41 0.52
CA ALA A 168 -24.51 9.43 -0.52
C ALA A 168 -23.74 10.74 -0.22
#